data_AF-A0A537GCE9-F1
#
_entry.id   AF-A0A537GCE9-F1
#
_cell.length_a   1.000
_cell.length_b   1.000
_cell.length_c   1.000
_cell.angle_alpha   90.00
_cell.angle_beta   90.00
_cell.angle_gamma   90.00
#
_symmetry.space_group_name_H-M   'P 1'
#
loop_
_entity.id
_entity.type
_entity.pdbx_description
1 polymer ?
#
loop_
_entity_poly.entity_id
_entity_poly.type
_entity_poly.pdbx_seq_one_letter_code
_entity_poly.pdbx_strand_id
1 'polypeptide(L)'
;MTSRRKTSTKLISPSLRTRDFVSQLVKEPNELRRRMLLVGFITKKLDQKQVYVYLVGGQAVETYTAGQFTTGDIDITTTDRNETEVILVRLGFKREGMVWLNRKLGLAVQIVGSYPSRSEKITTIDVGPFKVRVVGPEDLIIDRLVAAKFWKSERDGEQALALINVFRKRLDLPYLRTRGREEKVEDMIQLPNMKGKKYESSLPGFNYREELHEASQYLFGKTKKRKQDR
;
A
#
# COMPACT_ATOMS: atom_id res chain seq x y z
N MET A 1 9.97 41.36 -11.14
CA MET A 1 8.66 40.85 -10.66
C MET A 1 8.37 39.51 -11.35
N THR A 2 8.61 38.39 -10.69
CA THR A 2 8.23 37.07 -11.20
C THR A 2 7.43 36.36 -10.12
N SER A 3 6.11 36.37 -10.32
CA SER A 3 5.11 35.75 -9.45
C SER A 3 5.31 34.23 -9.44
N ARG A 4 5.89 33.70 -8.35
CA ARG A 4 5.83 32.27 -8.04
C ARG A 4 4.38 31.93 -7.69
N ARG A 5 3.66 31.31 -8.63
CA ARG A 5 2.39 30.63 -8.35
C ARG A 5 2.64 29.56 -7.27
N LYS A 6 2.30 29.86 -6.03
CA LYS A 6 2.12 28.87 -4.96
C LYS A 6 0.93 27.99 -5.37
N THR A 7 1.21 26.79 -5.87
CA THR A 7 0.19 25.74 -5.97
C THR A 7 -0.24 25.37 -4.55
N SER A 8 -1.29 26.03 -4.08
CA SER A 8 -2.00 25.68 -2.85
C SER A 8 -2.69 24.34 -3.07
N THR A 9 -2.01 23.24 -2.75
CA THR A 9 -2.66 21.97 -2.45
C THR A 9 -3.54 22.21 -1.22
N LYS A 10 -4.83 22.49 -1.42
CA LYS A 10 -5.82 22.42 -0.34
C LYS A 10 -5.67 21.06 0.31
N LEU A 11 -5.21 21.04 1.56
CA LEU A 11 -4.94 19.82 2.32
C LEU A 11 -6.23 19.02 2.47
N ILE A 12 -6.20 17.76 2.06
CA ILE A 12 -7.28 16.80 2.31
C ILE A 12 -7.45 16.69 3.83
N SER A 13 -8.68 16.86 4.31
CA SER A 13 -9.01 16.81 5.74
C SER A 13 -9.67 15.47 6.10
N PRO A 14 -9.40 14.93 7.31
CA PRO A 14 -10.06 13.73 7.79
C PRO A 14 -11.59 13.85 7.90
N SER A 15 -12.17 15.05 8.03
CA SER A 15 -13.61 15.27 8.26
C SER A 15 -14.41 15.53 6.98
N LEU A 16 -13.78 15.44 5.80
CA LEU A 16 -14.43 15.73 4.53
C LEU A 16 -15.65 14.84 4.29
N ARG A 17 -16.72 15.46 3.77
CA ARG A 17 -17.84 14.73 3.17
C ARG A 17 -17.35 14.01 1.93
N THR A 18 -17.97 12.88 1.60
CA THR A 18 -17.57 12.00 0.49
C THR A 18 -17.45 12.74 -0.84
N ARG A 19 -18.41 13.60 -1.18
CA ARG A 19 -18.37 14.41 -2.41
C ARG A 19 -17.17 15.34 -2.48
N ASP A 20 -16.84 15.97 -1.36
CA ASP A 20 -15.75 16.94 -1.25
C ASP A 20 -14.40 16.20 -1.31
N PHE A 21 -14.31 15.02 -0.69
CA PHE A 21 -13.14 14.14 -0.80
C PHE A 21 -12.87 13.68 -2.24
N VAL A 22 -13.86 13.12 -2.94
CA VAL A 22 -13.70 12.67 -4.35
C VAL A 22 -13.24 13.82 -5.23
N SER A 23 -13.80 15.01 -5.06
CA SER A 23 -13.44 16.20 -5.85
C SER A 23 -12.01 16.69 -5.60
N GLN A 24 -11.46 16.44 -4.41
CA GLN A 24 -10.05 16.71 -4.10
C GLN A 24 -9.14 15.60 -4.62
N LEU A 25 -9.59 14.34 -4.52
CA LEU A 25 -8.83 13.17 -4.93
C LEU A 25 -8.52 13.16 -6.45
N VAL A 26 -9.47 13.61 -7.29
CA VAL A 26 -9.25 13.80 -8.73
C VAL A 26 -8.05 14.71 -9.03
N LYS A 27 -7.73 15.64 -8.13
CA LYS A 27 -6.66 16.64 -8.32
C LYS A 27 -5.28 16.15 -7.87
N GLU A 28 -5.19 14.95 -7.29
CA GLU A 28 -3.90 14.36 -6.91
C GLU A 28 -3.21 13.80 -8.17
N PRO A 29 -2.10 14.41 -8.62
CA PRO A 29 -1.40 13.97 -9.82
C PRO A 29 -0.61 12.68 -9.61
N ASN A 30 -0.17 12.37 -8.39
CA ASN A 30 0.56 11.14 -8.13
C ASN A 30 -0.42 9.97 -7.94
N GLU A 31 -0.37 9.01 -8.85
CA GLU A 31 -1.32 7.90 -8.88
C GLU A 31 -1.27 7.02 -7.62
N LEU A 32 -0.07 6.62 -7.18
CA LEU A 32 0.10 5.82 -5.97
C LEU A 32 -0.47 6.54 -4.73
N ARG A 33 -0.17 7.82 -4.56
CA ARG A 33 -0.71 8.67 -3.50
C ARG A 33 -2.23 8.80 -3.62
N ARG A 34 -2.77 8.95 -4.83
CA ARG A 34 -4.22 8.99 -5.07
C ARG A 34 -4.90 7.69 -4.63
N ARG A 35 -4.33 6.54 -4.98
CA ARG A 35 -4.84 5.23 -4.55
C ARG A 35 -4.75 5.06 -3.03
N MET A 36 -3.62 5.42 -2.43
CA MET A 36 -3.43 5.31 -0.98
C MET A 36 -4.32 6.27 -0.18
N LEU A 37 -4.57 7.49 -0.67
CA LEU A 37 -5.53 8.42 -0.08
C LEU A 37 -6.96 7.87 -0.14
N LEU A 38 -7.35 7.22 -1.25
CA LEU A 38 -8.65 6.55 -1.36
C LEU A 38 -8.78 5.45 -0.30
N VAL A 39 -7.81 4.54 -0.23
CA VAL A 39 -7.82 3.43 0.75
C VAL A 39 -7.82 3.97 2.17
N GLY A 40 -7.05 5.01 2.47
CA GLY A 40 -7.01 5.63 3.79
C GLY A 40 -8.35 6.28 4.17
N PHE A 41 -9.06 6.90 3.21
CA PHE A 41 -10.40 7.43 3.44
C PHE A 41 -11.42 6.31 3.67
N ILE A 42 -11.37 5.24 2.88
CA ILE A 42 -12.23 4.05 3.05
C ILE A 42 -11.99 3.45 4.46
N THR A 43 -10.73 3.24 4.81
CA THR A 43 -10.30 2.74 6.13
C THR A 43 -10.89 3.59 7.25
N LYS A 44 -10.75 4.92 7.17
CA LYS A 44 -11.33 5.83 8.16
C LYS A 44 -12.85 5.69 8.29
N LYS A 45 -13.58 5.55 7.18
CA LYS A 45 -15.05 5.44 7.21
C LYS A 45 -15.53 4.12 7.80
N LEU A 46 -14.80 3.04 7.54
CA LEU A 46 -15.14 1.70 8.02
C LEU A 46 -14.71 1.48 9.47
N ASP A 47 -13.63 2.12 9.93
CA ASP A 47 -13.22 2.09 11.34
C ASP A 47 -14.32 2.60 12.28
N GLN A 48 -15.13 3.57 11.84
CA GLN A 48 -16.29 4.09 12.58
C GLN A 48 -17.38 3.02 12.81
N LYS A 49 -17.36 1.96 12.02
CA LYS A 49 -18.26 0.82 12.06
C LYS A 49 -17.59 -0.46 12.59
N GLN A 50 -16.35 -0.36 13.08
CA GLN A 50 -15.53 -1.52 13.45
C GLN A 50 -15.34 -2.53 12.30
N VAL A 51 -15.36 -2.02 11.06
CA VAL A 51 -15.04 -2.79 9.85
C VAL A 51 -13.62 -2.43 9.43
N TYR A 52 -12.80 -3.44 9.18
CA TYR A 52 -11.39 -3.26 8.84
C TYR A 52 -11.14 -3.60 7.38
N VAL A 53 -10.26 -2.83 6.75
CA VAL A 53 -9.79 -3.03 5.38
C VAL A 53 -8.28 -3.07 5.38
N TYR A 54 -7.71 -3.95 4.56
CA TYR A 54 -6.29 -4.15 4.42
C TYR A 54 -5.90 -4.15 2.95
N LEU A 55 -4.90 -3.36 2.61
CA LEU A 55 -4.26 -3.33 1.30
C LEU A 55 -3.40 -4.58 1.14
N VAL A 56 -3.61 -5.33 0.06
CA VAL A 56 -2.93 -6.59 -0.22
C VAL A 56 -2.45 -6.63 -1.68
N GLY A 57 -2.06 -7.81 -2.17
CA GLY A 57 -1.90 -8.06 -3.61
C GLY A 57 -0.86 -7.16 -4.29
N GLY A 58 -1.10 -6.84 -5.56
CA GLY A 58 -0.18 -6.04 -6.37
C GLY A 58 -0.05 -4.62 -5.83
N GLN A 59 -1.12 -4.06 -5.25
CA GLN A 59 -1.09 -2.71 -4.71
C GLN A 59 -0.19 -2.59 -3.48
N ALA A 60 -0.14 -3.60 -2.61
CA ALA A 60 0.80 -3.65 -1.49
C ALA A 60 2.25 -3.76 -1.97
N VAL A 61 2.51 -4.56 -3.02
CA VAL A 61 3.84 -4.64 -3.65
C VAL A 61 4.27 -3.28 -4.19
N GLU A 62 3.40 -2.62 -4.94
CA GLU A 62 3.66 -1.28 -5.50
C GLU A 62 4.00 -0.28 -4.39
N THR A 63 3.26 -0.30 -3.29
CA THR A 63 3.51 0.56 -2.12
C THR A 63 4.88 0.29 -1.51
N TYR A 64 5.25 -0.97 -1.28
CA TYR A 64 6.51 -1.32 -0.64
C TYR A 64 7.74 -1.17 -1.54
N THR A 65 7.55 -1.25 -2.84
CA THR A 65 8.62 -1.10 -3.85
C THR A 65 8.66 0.30 -4.47
N ALA A 66 7.88 1.23 -3.93
CA ALA A 66 7.80 2.62 -4.37
C ALA A 66 7.54 2.77 -5.89
N GLY A 67 6.68 1.93 -6.46
CA GLY A 67 6.29 1.99 -7.86
C GLY A 67 7.13 1.14 -8.82
N GLN A 68 8.12 0.38 -8.36
CA GLN A 68 8.90 -0.51 -9.23
C GLN A 68 8.00 -1.54 -9.93
N PHE A 69 7.00 -2.05 -9.23
CA PHE A 69 5.93 -2.85 -9.81
C PHE A 69 4.64 -2.07 -9.73
N THR A 70 4.01 -1.81 -10.87
CA THR A 70 2.71 -1.14 -10.92
C THR A 70 1.59 -2.14 -11.07
N THR A 71 0.43 -1.82 -10.49
CA THR A 71 -0.83 -2.56 -10.70
C THR A 71 -1.89 -1.64 -11.30
N GLY A 72 -2.92 -2.22 -11.93
CA GLY A 72 -4.04 -1.49 -12.52
C GLY A 72 -5.17 -1.20 -11.53
N ASP A 73 -5.26 -1.98 -10.46
CA ASP A 73 -6.33 -1.93 -9.46
C ASP A 73 -5.80 -1.96 -8.03
N ILE A 74 -6.67 -1.62 -7.10
CA ILE A 74 -6.41 -1.60 -5.67
C ILE A 74 -6.96 -2.89 -5.08
N ASP A 75 -6.08 -3.82 -4.74
CA ASP A 75 -6.45 -5.05 -4.05
C ASP A 75 -6.68 -4.78 -2.56
N ILE A 76 -7.89 -5.07 -2.08
CA ILE A 76 -8.23 -5.01 -0.67
C ILE A 76 -8.87 -6.30 -0.17
N THR A 77 -8.66 -6.56 1.11
CA THR A 77 -9.45 -7.50 1.90
C THR A 77 -10.21 -6.75 2.98
N THR A 78 -11.31 -7.32 3.46
CA THR A 78 -12.14 -6.68 4.48
C THR A 78 -12.82 -7.67 5.41
N THR A 79 -13.10 -7.25 6.65
CA THR A 79 -13.90 -8.02 7.61
C THR A 79 -15.39 -8.01 7.29
N ASP A 80 -15.87 -7.01 6.56
CA ASP A 80 -17.27 -6.93 6.12
C ASP A 80 -17.34 -6.39 4.69
N ARG A 81 -17.66 -7.31 3.78
CA ARG A 81 -17.78 -7.01 2.35
C ARG A 81 -18.95 -6.06 2.08
N ASN A 82 -20.10 -6.29 2.69
CA ASN A 82 -21.31 -5.52 2.41
C ASN A 82 -21.13 -4.07 2.83
N GLU A 83 -20.59 -3.83 4.03
CA GLU A 83 -20.31 -2.48 4.51
C GLU A 83 -19.25 -1.76 3.66
N THR A 84 -18.22 -2.50 3.22
CA THR A 84 -17.21 -1.96 2.30
C THR A 84 -17.82 -1.56 0.95
N GLU A 85 -18.66 -2.41 0.37
CA GLU A 85 -19.35 -2.14 -0.89
C GLU A 85 -20.29 -0.92 -0.78
N VAL A 86 -20.99 -0.73 0.35
CA VAL A 86 -21.78 0.48 0.63
C VAL A 86 -20.91 1.74 0.59
N ILE A 87 -19.69 1.70 1.15
CA ILE A 87 -18.75 2.84 1.07
C ILE A 87 -18.28 3.09 -0.36
N LEU A 88 -17.97 2.04 -1.12
CA LEU A 88 -17.58 2.16 -2.54
C LEU A 88 -18.70 2.79 -3.38
N VAL A 89 -19.95 2.35 -3.22
CA VAL A 89 -21.12 2.95 -3.88
C VAL A 89 -21.25 4.44 -3.53
N ARG A 90 -21.11 4.81 -2.26
CA ARG A 90 -21.15 6.22 -1.81
C ARG A 90 -20.03 7.07 -2.41
N LEU A 91 -18.88 6.47 -2.70
CA LEU A 91 -17.76 7.11 -3.38
C LEU A 91 -17.94 7.20 -4.91
N GLY A 92 -19.03 6.64 -5.44
CA GLY A 92 -19.36 6.65 -6.87
C GLY A 92 -18.74 5.51 -7.68
N PHE A 93 -18.26 4.46 -7.02
CA PHE A 93 -17.83 3.24 -7.69
C PHE A 93 -19.05 2.43 -8.15
N LYS A 94 -18.90 1.75 -9.28
CA LYS A 94 -19.87 0.80 -9.82
C LYS A 94 -19.21 -0.56 -9.99
N ARG A 95 -19.92 -1.63 -9.69
CA ARG A 95 -19.41 -2.99 -9.87
C ARG A 95 -19.38 -3.34 -11.36
N GLU A 96 -18.23 -3.76 -11.85
CA GLU A 96 -18.00 -4.24 -13.22
C GLU A 96 -17.22 -5.56 -13.11
N GLY A 97 -17.92 -6.69 -13.23
CA GLY A 97 -17.34 -8.01 -13.02
C GLY A 97 -16.79 -8.21 -11.60
N MET A 98 -15.49 -8.48 -11.51
CA MET A 98 -14.78 -8.69 -10.23
C MET A 98 -14.34 -7.38 -9.55
N VAL A 99 -14.34 -6.25 -10.28
CA VAL A 99 -13.83 -4.98 -9.78
C VAL A 99 -14.95 -3.98 -9.53
N TRP A 100 -14.67 -3.02 -8.65
CA TRP A 100 -15.41 -1.79 -8.47
C TRP A 100 -14.68 -0.69 -9.21
N LEU A 101 -15.30 -0.10 -10.23
CA LEU A 101 -14.70 0.92 -11.08
C LEU A 101 -15.30 2.30 -10.78
N ASN A 102 -14.44 3.30 -10.63
CA ASN A 102 -14.81 4.71 -10.63
C ASN A 102 -14.14 5.43 -11.79
N ARG A 103 -14.87 5.57 -12.91
CA ARG A 103 -14.38 6.19 -14.15
C ARG A 103 -13.95 7.65 -13.97
N LYS A 104 -14.58 8.38 -13.05
CA LYS A 104 -14.23 9.78 -12.75
C LYS A 104 -12.86 9.88 -12.06
N LEU A 105 -12.54 8.91 -11.20
CA LEU A 105 -11.25 8.81 -10.53
C LEU A 105 -10.19 8.09 -11.38
N GLY A 106 -10.61 7.31 -12.39
CA GLY A 106 -9.72 6.42 -13.12
C GLY A 106 -9.15 5.32 -12.22
N LEU A 107 -9.92 4.84 -11.24
CA LEU A 107 -9.48 3.86 -10.24
C LEU A 107 -10.39 2.64 -10.22
N ALA A 108 -9.78 1.46 -10.07
CA ALA A 108 -10.46 0.20 -9.81
C ALA A 108 -10.08 -0.32 -8.41
N VAL A 109 -11.04 -0.93 -7.71
CA VAL A 109 -10.85 -1.60 -6.42
C VAL A 109 -11.34 -3.03 -6.55
N GLN A 110 -10.53 -4.01 -6.16
CA GLN A 110 -10.93 -5.41 -6.09
C GLN A 110 -10.99 -5.85 -4.63
N ILE A 111 -12.15 -6.40 -4.22
CA ILE A 111 -12.27 -7.07 -2.91
C ILE A 111 -11.93 -8.54 -3.11
N VAL A 112 -10.68 -8.91 -2.83
CA VAL A 112 -10.11 -10.23 -3.15
C VAL A 112 -10.39 -11.30 -2.09
N GLY A 113 -10.91 -10.92 -0.93
CA GLY A 113 -11.28 -11.88 0.10
C GLY A 113 -11.65 -11.25 1.44
N SER A 114 -11.96 -12.11 2.39
CA SER A 114 -12.12 -11.76 3.79
C SER A 114 -10.78 -11.86 4.52
N TYR A 115 -10.40 -10.81 5.23
CA TYR A 115 -9.21 -10.79 6.09
C TYR A 115 -9.60 -10.06 7.39
N PRO A 116 -9.08 -10.45 8.56
CA PRO A 116 -7.94 -11.34 8.78
C PRO A 116 -8.29 -12.82 8.98
N SER A 117 -7.54 -13.69 8.30
CA SER A 117 -7.23 -15.00 8.88
C SER A 117 -6.09 -14.88 9.89
N ARG A 118 -5.15 -13.93 9.71
CA ARG A 118 -3.99 -13.70 10.59
C ARG A 118 -3.53 -12.24 10.55
N SER A 119 -3.97 -11.39 11.47
CA SER A 119 -3.61 -9.95 11.50
C SER A 119 -2.27 -9.62 12.18
N GLU A 120 -1.45 -10.63 12.48
CA GLU A 120 -0.29 -10.51 13.36
C GLU A 120 0.80 -9.58 12.84
N LYS A 121 0.92 -9.44 11.50
CA LYS A 121 1.97 -8.64 10.86
C LYS A 121 1.41 -7.51 10.00
N ILE A 122 0.39 -6.79 10.46
CA ILE A 122 -0.11 -5.61 9.72
C ILE A 122 0.82 -4.40 9.87
N THR A 123 1.18 -3.79 8.75
CA THR A 123 1.88 -2.49 8.71
C THR A 123 0.85 -1.38 8.57
N THR A 124 0.97 -0.31 9.36
CA THR A 124 0.17 0.91 9.16
C THR A 124 1.03 1.99 8.51
N ILE A 125 0.53 2.59 7.42
CA ILE A 125 1.18 3.69 6.69
C ILE A 125 0.31 4.93 6.80
N ASP A 126 0.91 6.05 7.25
CA ASP A 126 0.25 7.36 7.23
C ASP A 126 0.31 7.97 5.83
N VAL A 127 -0.84 8.40 5.29
CA VAL A 127 -0.94 9.03 3.97
C VAL A 127 -1.82 10.26 4.06
N GLY A 128 -1.16 11.43 4.09
CA GLY A 128 -1.82 12.70 4.40
C GLY A 128 -2.52 12.62 5.76
N PRO A 129 -3.85 12.85 5.84
CA PRO A 129 -4.60 12.78 7.08
C PRO A 129 -5.10 11.37 7.46
N PHE A 130 -4.79 10.35 6.65
CA PHE A 130 -5.35 9.01 6.79
C PHE A 130 -4.30 7.96 7.13
N LYS A 131 -4.78 6.81 7.59
CA LYS A 131 -4.00 5.60 7.83
C LYS A 131 -4.43 4.51 6.88
N VAL A 132 -3.48 3.77 6.34
CA VAL A 132 -3.70 2.58 5.51
C VAL A 132 -3.09 1.39 6.21
N ARG A 133 -3.89 0.33 6.41
CA ARG A 133 -3.39 -0.97 6.86
C ARG A 133 -2.95 -1.77 5.64
N VAL A 134 -1.72 -2.24 5.65
CA VAL A 134 -1.10 -3.02 4.57
C VAL A 134 -0.67 -4.36 5.15
N VAL A 135 -0.89 -5.45 4.40
CA VAL A 135 -0.37 -6.77 4.75
C VAL A 135 1.14 -6.71 5.00
N GLY A 136 1.60 -7.49 5.97
CA GLY A 136 3.02 -7.53 6.33
C GLY A 136 3.90 -7.94 5.16
N PRO A 137 5.15 -7.44 5.09
CA PRO A 137 6.06 -7.81 4.03
C PRO A 137 6.36 -9.31 4.02
N GLU A 138 6.38 -9.98 5.17
CA GLU A 138 6.59 -11.43 5.24
C GLU A 138 5.46 -12.21 4.56
N ASP A 139 4.20 -11.96 4.93
CA ASP A 139 3.04 -12.63 4.31
C ASP A 139 2.94 -12.27 2.83
N LEU A 140 3.22 -11.02 2.46
CA LEU A 140 3.23 -10.61 1.06
C LEU A 140 4.31 -11.36 0.25
N ILE A 141 5.51 -11.56 0.81
CA ILE A 141 6.56 -12.36 0.18
C ILE A 141 6.05 -13.80 -0.02
N ILE A 142 5.42 -14.39 0.99
CA ILE A 142 4.89 -15.74 0.91
C ILE A 142 3.83 -15.86 -0.18
N ASP A 143 2.88 -14.93 -0.26
CA ASP A 143 1.85 -14.91 -1.32
C ASP A 143 2.49 -14.89 -2.72
N ARG A 144 3.55 -14.09 -2.90
CA ARG A 144 4.28 -14.00 -4.16
C ARG A 144 5.06 -15.29 -4.48
N LEU A 145 5.71 -15.90 -3.49
CA LEU A 145 6.42 -17.18 -3.66
C LEU A 145 5.45 -18.33 -4.00
N VAL A 146 4.26 -18.36 -3.39
CA VAL A 146 3.22 -19.35 -3.70
C VAL A 146 2.78 -19.24 -5.16
N ALA A 147 2.48 -18.02 -5.63
CA ALA A 147 2.12 -17.78 -7.02
C ALA A 147 3.27 -18.15 -7.99
N ALA A 148 4.51 -17.81 -7.65
CA ALA A 148 5.68 -18.19 -8.43
C ALA A 148 5.85 -19.71 -8.53
N LYS A 149 5.70 -20.45 -7.41
CA LYS A 149 5.90 -21.90 -7.36
C LYS A 149 4.80 -22.67 -8.09
N PHE A 150 3.56 -22.44 -7.67
CA PHE A 150 2.46 -23.31 -8.06
C PHE A 150 1.81 -22.87 -9.36
N TRP A 151 1.88 -21.56 -9.68
CA TRP A 151 1.28 -21.00 -10.89
C TRP A 151 2.33 -20.58 -11.91
N LYS A 152 3.62 -20.86 -11.65
CA LYS A 152 4.76 -20.55 -12.53
C LYS A 152 4.82 -19.06 -12.91
N SER A 153 4.38 -18.17 -12.01
CA SER A 153 4.40 -16.73 -12.26
C SER A 153 5.80 -16.15 -12.02
N GLU A 154 6.52 -15.90 -13.11
CA GLU A 154 7.85 -15.26 -13.06
C GLU A 154 7.77 -13.87 -12.41
N ARG A 155 6.73 -13.09 -12.76
CA ARG A 155 6.50 -11.75 -12.23
C ARG A 155 6.34 -11.76 -10.71
N ASP A 156 5.58 -12.70 -10.15
CA ASP A 156 5.44 -12.81 -8.69
C ASP A 156 6.78 -13.20 -8.05
N GLY A 157 7.59 -14.05 -8.70
CA GLY A 157 8.95 -14.38 -8.25
C GLY A 157 9.86 -13.15 -8.16
N GLU A 158 9.84 -12.28 -9.18
CA GLU A 158 10.58 -11.01 -9.17
C GLU A 158 10.11 -10.07 -8.05
N GLN A 159 8.80 -10.00 -7.82
CA GLN A 159 8.21 -9.21 -6.74
C GLN A 159 8.63 -9.73 -5.37
N ALA A 160 8.62 -11.05 -5.15
CA ALA A 160 9.10 -11.66 -3.92
C ALA A 160 10.57 -11.31 -3.66
N LEU A 161 11.42 -11.41 -4.68
CA LEU A 161 12.85 -11.06 -4.59
C LEU A 161 13.04 -9.57 -4.25
N ALA A 162 12.29 -8.69 -4.90
CA ALA A 162 12.36 -7.26 -4.62
C ALA A 162 11.93 -6.95 -3.17
N LEU A 163 10.84 -7.53 -2.69
CA LEU A 163 10.38 -7.39 -1.31
C LEU A 163 11.41 -7.92 -0.31
N ILE A 164 11.99 -9.09 -0.55
CA ILE A 164 13.05 -9.66 0.30
C ILE A 164 14.22 -8.69 0.38
N ASN A 165 14.66 -8.13 -0.75
CA ASN A 165 15.76 -7.19 -0.79
C ASN A 165 15.43 -5.88 -0.06
N VAL A 166 14.24 -5.33 -0.30
CA VAL A 166 13.73 -4.14 0.39
C VAL A 166 13.76 -4.38 1.90
N PHE A 167 13.20 -5.48 2.40
CA PHE A 167 13.05 -5.71 3.84
C PHE A 167 14.17 -6.51 4.49
N ARG A 168 15.26 -6.82 3.76
CA ARG A 168 16.31 -7.78 4.17
C ARG A 168 16.78 -7.69 5.62
N LYS A 169 16.94 -6.47 6.15
CA LYS A 169 17.45 -6.21 7.51
C LYS A 169 16.38 -6.28 8.62
N ARG A 170 15.11 -6.45 8.25
CA ARG A 170 13.95 -6.30 9.15
C ARG A 170 12.98 -7.45 9.10
N LEU A 171 13.10 -8.30 8.09
CA LEU A 171 12.25 -9.49 7.98
C LEU A 171 12.37 -10.30 9.26
N ASP A 172 11.23 -10.69 9.79
CA ASP A 172 11.12 -11.73 10.80
C ASP A 172 11.41 -13.08 10.13
N LEU A 173 12.69 -13.43 10.05
CA LEU A 173 13.14 -14.65 9.37
C LEU A 173 12.54 -15.92 9.98
N PRO A 174 12.44 -16.07 11.32
CA PRO A 174 11.72 -17.20 11.91
C PRO A 174 10.28 -17.28 11.43
N TYR A 175 9.52 -16.18 11.45
CA TYR A 175 8.14 -16.16 10.98
C TYR A 175 8.04 -16.50 9.48
N LEU A 176 8.86 -15.86 8.64
CA LEU A 176 8.88 -16.09 7.20
C LEU A 176 9.16 -17.55 6.85
N ARG A 177 10.11 -18.20 7.55
CA ARG A 177 10.42 -19.63 7.35
C ARG A 177 9.26 -20.53 7.79
N THR A 178 8.63 -20.25 8.93
CA THR A 178 7.45 -20.99 9.40
C THR A 178 6.33 -20.91 8.36
N ARG A 179 5.99 -19.71 7.89
CA ARG A 179 4.99 -19.52 6.82
C ARG A 179 5.40 -20.23 5.53
N GLY A 180 6.68 -20.16 5.16
CA GLY A 180 7.23 -20.87 4.01
C GLY A 180 7.01 -22.39 4.08
N ARG A 181 7.11 -23.00 5.26
CA ARG A 181 6.81 -24.44 5.43
C ARG A 181 5.33 -24.74 5.29
N GLU A 182 4.48 -23.95 5.95
CA GLU A 182 3.03 -24.10 5.92
C GLU A 182 2.50 -24.04 4.48
N GLU A 183 2.98 -23.08 3.70
CA GLU A 183 2.59 -22.87 2.30
C GLU A 183 3.45 -23.68 1.30
N LYS A 184 4.40 -24.50 1.78
CA LYS A 184 5.30 -25.36 0.98
C LYS A 184 6.16 -24.59 -0.03
N VAL A 185 6.67 -23.42 0.35
CA VAL A 185 7.58 -22.56 -0.43
C VAL A 185 8.89 -22.21 0.29
N GLU A 186 9.20 -22.85 1.42
CA GLU A 186 10.45 -22.61 2.18
C GLU A 186 11.71 -22.75 1.31
N ASP A 187 11.71 -23.70 0.37
CA ASP A 187 12.78 -23.96 -0.59
C ASP A 187 13.10 -22.76 -1.50
N MET A 188 12.14 -21.83 -1.66
CA MET A 188 12.32 -20.61 -2.46
C MET A 188 12.86 -19.42 -1.66
N ILE A 189 12.94 -19.53 -0.32
CA ILE A 189 13.43 -18.45 0.54
C ILE A 189 14.96 -18.42 0.51
N GLN A 190 15.55 -17.79 -0.52
CA GLN A 190 16.99 -17.76 -0.74
C GLN A 190 17.71 -16.57 -0.07
N LEU A 191 17.76 -16.51 1.26
CA LEU A 191 18.36 -15.35 1.96
C LEU A 191 19.90 -15.20 1.81
N PRO A 192 20.72 -16.27 1.83
CA PRO A 192 22.19 -16.13 1.84
C PRO A 192 22.83 -16.00 0.44
N ASN A 193 22.16 -16.45 -0.62
CA ASN A 193 22.71 -16.52 -1.97
C ASN A 193 22.33 -15.32 -2.86
N MET A 194 21.57 -14.35 -2.33
CA MET A 194 21.26 -13.10 -3.02
C MET A 194 22.47 -12.14 -2.98
N LYS A 195 23.58 -12.54 -3.63
CA LYS A 195 24.62 -11.61 -4.09
C LYS A 195 24.15 -10.95 -5.38
N GLY A 196 23.20 -10.03 -5.24
CA GLY A 196 22.70 -9.15 -6.28
C GLY A 196 22.57 -7.74 -5.71
N LYS A 197 22.64 -6.71 -6.58
CA LYS A 197 22.68 -5.27 -6.24
C LYS A 197 22.12 -4.94 -4.86
N LYS A 198 22.87 -4.19 -4.04
CA LYS A 198 22.34 -3.53 -2.82
C LYS A 198 21.06 -2.78 -3.20
N TYR A 199 19.91 -3.35 -2.90
CA TYR A 199 18.65 -2.64 -2.87
C TYR A 199 18.41 -2.30 -1.41
N GLU A 200 18.86 -1.10 -1.03
CA GLU A 200 18.57 -0.57 0.29
C GLU A 200 17.11 -0.07 0.27
N SER A 201 16.18 -0.78 0.92
CA SER A 201 15.04 -0.02 1.47
C SER A 201 15.51 0.76 2.67
N SER A 202 15.06 2.01 2.70
CA SER A 202 15.69 3.09 3.43
C SER A 202 15.13 3.33 4.82
N LEU A 203 14.52 2.36 5.48
CA LEU A 203 13.92 2.58 6.80
C LEU A 203 14.41 1.49 7.79
N PRO A 204 14.57 1.71 9.11
CA PRO A 204 13.69 1.14 10.16
C PRO A 204 13.25 2.14 11.23
N GLY A 205 12.05 1.93 11.77
CA GLY A 205 11.48 2.75 12.86
C GLY A 205 10.19 3.53 12.55
N PHE A 206 9.72 3.79 11.33
CA PHE A 206 10.32 3.87 9.98
C PHE A 206 11.07 5.24 9.93
N ASN A 207 12.34 5.32 10.35
CA ASN A 207 13.03 6.61 10.57
C ASN A 207 13.94 6.99 9.38
N TYR A 208 13.34 7.57 8.35
CA TYR A 208 14.02 8.22 7.24
C TYR A 208 14.35 9.64 7.68
N ARG A 209 15.65 9.94 7.83
CA ARG A 209 16.17 11.30 7.66
C ARG A 209 17.00 11.29 6.38
N GLU A 210 16.33 11.72 5.30
CA GLU A 210 16.68 12.93 4.53
C GLU A 210 18.14 12.85 4.05
N GLU A 211 18.44 12.41 2.81
CA GLU A 211 18.64 13.40 1.74
C GLU A 211 18.66 12.85 0.29
N LEU A 212 18.39 11.55 0.00
CA LEU A 212 18.70 10.97 -1.33
C LEU A 212 17.65 10.06 -2.00
N HIS A 213 16.34 10.31 -1.86
CA HIS A 213 15.35 9.56 -2.65
C HIS A 213 14.15 10.40 -3.13
N GLU A 214 13.90 10.39 -4.45
CA GLU A 214 12.80 11.13 -5.08
C GLU A 214 11.42 10.60 -4.67
N ALA A 215 11.28 9.30 -4.41
CA ALA A 215 9.99 8.67 -4.08
C ALA A 215 9.39 9.14 -2.74
N SER A 216 10.21 9.48 -1.75
CA SER A 216 9.74 10.00 -0.45
C SER A 216 9.26 11.45 -0.55
N GLN A 217 9.84 12.27 -1.43
CA GLN A 217 9.29 13.60 -1.75
C GLN A 217 7.96 13.50 -2.50
N TYR A 218 7.81 12.48 -3.34
CA TYR A 218 6.63 12.24 -4.18
C TYR A 218 5.38 11.80 -3.40
N LEU A 219 5.53 10.95 -2.39
CA LEU A 219 4.41 10.42 -1.63
C LEU A 219 3.92 11.34 -0.50
N PHE A 220 4.81 12.12 0.11
CA PHE A 220 4.48 12.82 1.36
C PHE A 220 4.53 14.36 1.26
N GLY A 221 5.17 14.92 0.22
CA GLY A 221 5.38 16.37 0.08
C GLY A 221 6.41 16.91 1.09
N LYS A 222 7.03 18.07 0.79
CA LYS A 222 8.11 18.63 1.63
C LYS A 222 7.65 18.87 3.07
N THR A 223 8.19 18.12 4.02
CA THR A 223 8.08 18.39 5.45
C THR A 223 8.75 19.73 5.76
N LYS A 224 8.02 20.69 6.36
CA LYS A 224 8.64 21.89 6.93
C LYS A 224 9.51 21.45 8.11
N LYS A 225 10.82 21.74 8.03
CA LYS A 225 11.75 21.60 9.16
C LYS A 225 11.15 22.25 10.40
N ARG A 226 10.89 21.47 11.46
CA ARG A 226 10.72 22.03 12.80
C ARG A 226 12.04 22.71 13.16
N LYS A 227 11.99 24.00 13.46
CA LYS A 227 13.12 24.67 14.13
C LYS A 227 13.40 23.88 15.41
N GLN A 228 14.63 23.41 15.55
CA GLN A 228 15.14 22.96 16.83
C GLN A 228 15.29 24.22 17.69
N ASP A 229 14.54 24.28 18.78
CA ASP A 229 14.75 25.27 19.82
C ASP A 229 16.15 25.02 20.41
N ARG A 230 17.00 26.04 20.32
CA ARG A 230 18.16 26.27 21.17
C ARG A 230 17.81 27.41 22.10
#